data_AF-A0A366S633-F1
#
_entry.id   AF-A0A366S633-F1
#
_cell.length_a   1.000
_cell.length_b   1.000
_cell.length_c   1.000
_cell.angle_alpha   90.00
_cell.angle_beta   90.00
_cell.angle_gamma   90.00
#
_symmetry.space_group_name_H-M   'P 1'
#
loop_
_entity.id
_entity.type
_entity.pdbx_description
1 polymer ?
#
loop_
_entity_poly.entity_id
_entity_poly.type
_entity_poly.pdbx_seq_one_letter_code
_entity_poly.pdbx_strand_id
1 'polypeptide(L)'
;MASLPSQHPTLSLHLSDSTLTPLITSASSQSHLESLTALTSSALSSQTAAQRLGLGRPQRLMVEYPDRGPVVLHSYLDPRDAVDTTTNNNTAVAASSRPGSAPGSSHGADPRAPRSVPAPTSHHDPRSEDAAPPLVGVVVAGSADEAREARRASARLERVGREIQKEWAAESSQERTNEDAQE
;
A
#
# COMPACT_ATOMS: atom_id res chain seq x y z
N MET A 1 -12.98 14.39 -12.04
CA MET A 1 -12.90 13.08 -11.36
C MET A 1 -14.26 12.41 -11.44
N ALA A 2 -14.41 11.33 -12.21
CA ALA A 2 -15.66 10.56 -12.20
C ALA A 2 -15.80 9.83 -10.85
N SER A 3 -17.00 9.76 -10.28
CA SER A 3 -17.19 9.08 -8.99
C SER A 3 -16.91 7.58 -9.15
N LEU A 4 -15.79 7.12 -8.60
CA LEU A 4 -15.34 5.72 -8.69
C LEU A 4 -16.41 4.71 -8.23
N PRO A 5 -17.22 4.99 -7.18
CA PRO A 5 -18.37 4.15 -6.82
C PRO A 5 -19.40 3.94 -7.95
N SER A 6 -19.67 4.95 -8.78
CA SER A 6 -20.65 4.82 -9.87
C SER A 6 -20.19 3.93 -11.02
N GLN A 7 -18.87 3.71 -11.16
CA GLN A 7 -18.30 2.87 -12.22
C GLN A 7 -18.39 1.37 -11.90
N HIS A 8 -18.62 1.02 -10.63
CA HIS A 8 -18.64 -0.36 -10.15
C HIS A 8 -19.87 -0.61 -9.26
N PRO A 9 -21.10 -0.61 -9.82
CA PRO A 9 -22.33 -0.68 -9.04
C PRO A 9 -22.53 -2.03 -8.32
N THR A 10 -21.84 -3.09 -8.74
CA THR A 10 -21.90 -4.42 -8.11
C THR A 10 -20.86 -4.62 -7.02
N LEU A 11 -19.87 -3.71 -6.90
CA LEU A 11 -18.81 -3.80 -5.90
C LEU A 11 -19.07 -2.84 -4.76
N SER A 12 -18.67 -3.23 -3.55
CA SER A 12 -18.54 -2.27 -2.45
C SER A 12 -17.12 -1.73 -2.39
N LEU A 13 -16.98 -0.41 -2.29
CA LEU A 13 -15.72 0.31 -2.30
C LEU A 13 -15.65 1.22 -1.08
N HIS A 14 -14.53 1.20 -0.39
CA HIS A 14 -14.28 2.07 0.76
C HIS A 14 -12.81 2.47 0.78
N LEU A 15 -12.53 3.76 0.92
CA LEU A 15 -11.19 4.30 1.13
C LEU A 15 -11.25 5.18 2.37
N SER A 16 -10.40 4.88 3.33
CA SER A 16 -10.30 5.63 4.58
C SER A 16 -8.86 5.75 5.05
N ASP A 17 -8.62 6.69 5.95
CA ASP A 17 -7.34 6.81 6.64
C ASP A 17 -7.22 5.81 7.81
N SER A 18 -6.07 5.84 8.50
CA SER A 18 -5.85 5.01 9.69
C SER A 18 -6.76 5.33 10.88
N THR A 19 -7.43 6.49 10.88
CA THR A 19 -8.42 6.89 11.90
C THR A 19 -9.85 6.49 11.53
N LEU A 20 -10.02 5.76 10.42
CA LEU A 20 -11.30 5.33 9.87
C LEU A 20 -12.17 6.47 9.37
N THR A 21 -11.57 7.62 9.03
CA THR A 21 -12.28 8.72 8.38
C THR A 21 -12.50 8.37 6.91
N PRO A 22 -13.75 8.27 6.44
CA PRO A 22 -14.03 7.88 5.06
C PRO A 22 -13.74 9.01 4.08
N LEU A 23 -12.94 8.72 3.06
CA LEU A 23 -12.63 9.64 1.95
C LEU A 23 -13.48 9.32 0.72
N ILE A 24 -13.64 8.03 0.42
CA ILE A 24 -14.49 7.54 -0.66
C ILE A 24 -15.27 6.35 -0.12
N THR A 25 -16.57 6.34 -0.35
CA THR A 25 -17.41 5.22 0.06
C THR A 25 -18.51 4.99 -0.97
N SER A 26 -18.82 3.72 -1.23
CA SER A 26 -20.01 3.31 -1.99
C SER A 26 -21.17 2.90 -1.07
N ALA A 27 -21.04 3.07 0.25
CA ALA A 27 -22.07 2.70 1.20
C ALA A 27 -23.36 3.50 0.95
N SER A 28 -24.48 2.81 0.80
CA SER A 28 -25.81 3.42 0.62
C SER A 28 -26.64 3.43 1.90
N SER A 29 -26.16 2.81 2.97
CA SER A 29 -26.82 2.75 4.29
C SER A 29 -25.80 2.78 5.42
N GLN A 30 -26.28 3.11 6.63
CA GLN A 30 -25.44 3.15 7.83
C GLN A 30 -24.85 1.78 8.19
N SER A 31 -25.64 0.70 8.10
CA SER A 31 -25.17 -0.66 8.38
C SER A 31 -24.13 -1.14 7.37
N HIS A 32 -24.24 -0.70 6.10
CA HIS A 32 -23.26 -0.99 5.06
C HIS A 32 -21.94 -0.26 5.32
N LEU A 33 -22.01 1.01 5.73
CA LEU A 33 -20.83 1.78 6.15
C LEU A 33 -20.15 1.09 7.35
N GLU A 34 -20.90 0.72 8.39
CA GLU A 34 -20.37 0.04 9.57
C GLU A 34 -19.66 -1.26 9.22
N SER A 35 -20.20 -2.03 8.27
CA SER A 35 -19.57 -3.27 7.78
C SER A 35 -18.24 -3.01 7.07
N LEU A 36 -18.16 -1.98 6.23
CA LEU A 36 -16.92 -1.58 5.54
C LEU A 36 -15.88 -1.02 6.52
N THR A 37 -16.31 -0.24 7.51
CA THR A 37 -15.45 0.24 8.59
C THR A 37 -14.90 -0.92 9.42
N ALA A 38 -15.72 -1.92 9.76
CA ALA A 38 -15.28 -3.11 10.48
C ALA A 38 -14.24 -3.93 9.68
N LEU A 39 -14.44 -4.09 8.36
CA LEU A 39 -13.45 -4.71 7.47
C LEU A 39 -12.14 -3.92 7.46
N THR A 40 -12.21 -2.60 7.42
CA THR A 40 -11.02 -1.72 7.46
C THR A 40 -10.26 -1.88 8.78
N SER A 41 -10.95 -1.90 9.92
CA SER A 41 -10.35 -2.15 11.23
C SER A 41 -9.66 -3.51 11.31
N SER A 42 -10.26 -4.54 10.72
CA SER A 42 -9.65 -5.87 10.58
C SER A 42 -8.38 -5.82 9.72
N ALA A 43 -8.41 -5.06 8.63
CA ALA A 43 -7.25 -4.87 7.75
C ALA A 43 -6.08 -4.21 8.49
N LEU A 44 -6.32 -3.16 9.28
CA LEU A 44 -5.30 -2.49 10.09
C LEU A 44 -4.70 -3.44 11.16
N SER A 45 -5.55 -4.26 11.76
CA SER A 45 -5.13 -5.29 12.71
C SER A 45 -4.25 -6.35 12.02
N SER A 46 -4.63 -6.78 10.81
CA SER A 46 -3.85 -7.72 10.01
C SER A 46 -2.47 -7.16 9.62
N GLN A 47 -2.40 -5.88 9.23
CA GLN A 47 -1.14 -5.21 8.92
C GLN A 47 -0.21 -5.17 10.15
N THR A 48 -0.76 -4.82 11.31
CA THR A 48 -0.01 -4.78 12.58
C THR A 48 0.49 -6.18 12.96
N ALA A 49 -0.35 -7.20 12.79
CA ALA A 49 0.04 -8.58 13.04
C ALA A 49 1.16 -9.05 12.10
N ALA A 50 1.06 -8.75 10.80
CA ALA A 50 2.10 -9.09 9.82
C ALA A 50 3.46 -8.46 10.17
N GLN A 51 3.46 -7.20 10.59
CA GLN A 51 4.67 -6.51 11.05
C GLN A 51 5.27 -7.17 12.30
N ARG A 52 4.43 -7.51 13.29
CA ARG A 52 4.88 -8.18 14.53
C ARG A 52 5.45 -9.57 14.27
N LEU A 53 4.94 -10.27 13.25
CA LEU A 53 5.44 -11.58 12.84
C LEU A 53 6.67 -11.51 11.94
N GLY A 54 7.19 -10.32 11.63
CA GLY A 54 8.34 -10.14 10.75
C GLY A 54 8.06 -10.46 9.28
N LEU A 55 6.79 -10.48 8.87
CA LEU A 55 6.38 -10.71 7.47
C LEU A 55 6.51 -9.45 6.59
N GLY A 56 6.94 -8.34 7.18
CA GLY A 56 7.08 -7.04 6.51
C GLY A 56 5.79 -6.23 6.47
N ARG A 57 5.73 -5.25 5.56
CA ARG A 57 4.56 -4.39 5.33
C ARG A 57 3.75 -4.97 4.16
N PRO A 58 2.54 -5.52 4.39
CA PRO A 58 1.72 -6.00 3.30
C PRO A 58 1.27 -4.82 2.43
N GLN A 59 1.37 -4.96 1.12
CA GLN A 59 0.83 -3.98 0.16
C GLN A 59 -0.64 -4.27 -0.14
N ARG A 60 -0.97 -5.55 -0.27
CA ARG A 60 -2.34 -6.02 -0.54
C ARG A 60 -2.61 -7.31 0.20
N LEU A 61 -3.83 -7.45 0.69
CA LEU A 61 -4.35 -8.68 1.27
C LEU A 61 -5.64 -9.06 0.53
N MET A 62 -5.74 -10.31 0.11
CA MET A 62 -6.93 -10.85 -0.54
C MET A 62 -7.51 -11.98 0.28
N VAL A 63 -8.80 -11.92 0.56
CA VAL A 63 -9.56 -12.97 1.22
C VAL A 63 -10.55 -13.54 0.21
N GLU A 64 -10.44 -14.84 -0.05
CA GLU A 64 -11.38 -15.59 -0.89
C GLU A 64 -12.16 -16.55 -0.01
N TYR A 65 -13.49 -16.50 -0.11
CA TYR A 65 -14.36 -17.42 0.59
C TYR A 65 -14.61 -18.68 -0.28
N PRO A 66 -14.86 -19.85 0.33
CA PRO A 66 -15.11 -21.09 -0.40
C PRO A 66 -16.37 -21.00 -1.29
N ASP A 67 -16.58 -22.01 -2.14
CA ASP A 67 -17.78 -22.17 -2.96
C ASP A 67 -18.10 -21.00 -3.91
N ARG A 68 -17.05 -20.37 -4.45
CA ARG A 68 -17.16 -19.13 -5.26
C ARG A 68 -17.83 -17.97 -4.51
N GLY A 69 -17.67 -17.96 -3.18
CA GLY A 69 -18.17 -16.92 -2.31
C GLY A 69 -17.51 -15.55 -2.52
N PRO A 70 -17.78 -14.61 -1.61
CA PRO A 70 -17.27 -13.25 -1.69
C PRO A 70 -15.74 -13.18 -1.81
N VAL A 71 -15.25 -12.08 -2.37
CA VAL A 71 -13.82 -11.76 -2.40
C VAL A 71 -13.61 -10.38 -1.81
N VAL A 72 -12.71 -10.28 -0.83
CA VAL A 72 -12.36 -9.02 -0.17
C VAL A 72 -10.90 -8.68 -0.49
N LEU A 73 -10.67 -7.47 -0.99
CA LEU A 73 -9.35 -6.93 -1.26
C LEU A 73 -9.09 -5.75 -0.34
N HIS A 74 -8.03 -5.84 0.46
CA HIS A 74 -7.48 -4.74 1.22
C HIS A 74 -6.20 -4.26 0.52
N SER A 75 -6.09 -2.95 0.32
CA SER A 75 -4.93 -2.28 -0.27
C SER A 75 -4.39 -1.28 0.75
N TYR A 76 -3.13 -1.41 1.13
CA TYR A 76 -2.48 -0.50 2.07
C TYR A 76 -1.65 0.51 1.27
N LEU A 77 -1.91 1.78 1.46
CA LEU A 77 -1.29 2.88 0.72
C LEU A 77 -0.42 3.69 1.68
N ASP A 78 0.87 3.38 1.71
CA ASP A 78 1.85 4.19 2.41
C ASP A 78 2.31 5.32 1.46
N PRO A 79 2.31 6.60 1.89
CA PRO A 79 2.87 7.71 1.09
C PRO A 79 4.33 7.45 0.67
N ARG A 80 5.09 6.68 1.47
CA ARG A 80 6.50 6.36 1.20
C ARG A 80 6.68 5.49 -0.04
N ASP A 81 5.73 4.62 -0.33
CA ASP A 81 5.77 3.74 -1.51
C ASP A 81 5.72 4.52 -2.84
N ALA A 82 5.20 5.75 -2.82
CA ALA A 82 5.14 6.59 -4.00
C ALA A 82 6.53 7.10 -4.45
N VAL A 83 7.46 7.25 -3.50
CA VAL A 83 8.82 7.75 -3.76
C VAL A 83 9.66 6.65 -4.45
N ASP A 84 9.52 5.40 -4.02
CA ASP A 84 10.29 4.27 -4.55
C ASP A 84 9.94 3.88 -5.99
N THR A 85 8.71 4.17 -6.43
CA THR A 85 8.23 3.81 -7.77
C THR A 85 8.86 4.68 -8.88
N THR A 86 9.30 5.90 -8.56
CA THR A 86 9.83 6.85 -9.57
C THR A 86 11.28 6.50 -9.96
N THR A 87 12.05 5.88 -9.08
CA THR A 87 13.48 5.55 -9.32
C THR A 87 13.67 4.26 -10.12
N ASN A 88 12.72 3.32 -10.07
CA ASN A 88 12.89 1.95 -10.60
C ASN A 88 12.48 1.75 -12.07
N ASN A 89 11.90 2.74 -12.74
CA ASN A 89 11.49 2.59 -14.15
C ASN A 89 12.64 2.70 -15.17
N ASN A 90 13.88 2.95 -14.73
CA ASN A 90 15.04 3.13 -15.62
C ASN A 90 15.99 1.92 -15.74
N THR A 91 15.70 0.77 -15.11
CA THR A 91 16.61 -0.41 -15.11
C THR A 91 16.00 -1.70 -15.65
N ALA A 92 14.77 -1.68 -16.17
CA ALA A 92 14.09 -2.88 -16.67
C ALA A 92 14.39 -3.25 -18.14
N VAL A 93 15.58 -2.91 -18.65
CA VAL A 93 16.07 -3.35 -19.99
C VAL A 93 17.54 -3.76 -19.94
N ALA A 94 17.85 -4.85 -19.24
CA ALA A 94 18.93 -5.80 -19.58
C ALA A 94 19.14 -6.83 -18.46
N ALA A 95 18.47 -7.98 -18.54
CA ALA A 95 18.99 -9.23 -17.98
C ALA A 95 18.22 -10.44 -18.52
N SER A 96 18.13 -10.57 -19.84
CA SER A 96 17.89 -11.87 -20.47
C SER A 96 19.22 -12.38 -21.02
N SER A 97 19.97 -13.09 -20.18
CA SER A 97 21.13 -13.89 -20.59
C SER A 97 21.43 -14.92 -19.49
N ARG A 98 20.92 -16.15 -19.68
CA ARG A 98 21.62 -17.37 -19.26
C ARG A 98 22.72 -17.64 -20.29
N PRO A 99 23.92 -18.14 -19.93
CA PRO A 99 24.18 -19.54 -19.52
C PRO A 99 25.11 -19.62 -18.27
N GLY A 100 25.19 -20.67 -17.45
CA GLY A 100 25.63 -22.03 -17.75
C GLY A 100 27.12 -22.22 -17.40
N SER A 101 27.41 -23.13 -16.44
CA SER A 101 28.70 -23.82 -16.15
C SER A 101 29.52 -23.39 -14.92
N ALA A 102 29.64 -24.33 -13.96
CA ALA A 102 30.71 -24.46 -12.96
C ALA A 102 32.04 -24.90 -13.65
N PRO A 103 33.26 -24.69 -13.07
CA PRO A 103 33.76 -25.50 -11.93
C PRO A 103 34.77 -24.85 -10.95
N GLY A 104 34.87 -25.44 -9.74
CA GLY A 104 36.15 -25.89 -9.13
C GLY A 104 37.07 -24.93 -8.35
N SER A 105 37.36 -25.32 -7.09
CA SER A 105 38.60 -25.09 -6.30
C SER A 105 38.99 -23.65 -5.92
N SER A 106 39.61 -23.31 -4.78
CA SER A 106 40.06 -24.01 -3.56
C SER A 106 40.70 -22.95 -2.65
N HIS A 107 40.56 -23.12 -1.32
CA HIS A 107 41.49 -22.65 -0.26
C HIS A 107 41.59 -21.16 0.06
N GLY A 108 41.44 -20.85 1.36
CA GLY A 108 41.91 -19.61 1.96
C GLY A 108 41.04 -19.14 3.13
N ALA A 109 41.11 -19.84 4.26
CA ALA A 109 40.57 -19.34 5.51
C ALA A 109 41.52 -18.25 6.06
N ASP A 110 41.00 -17.04 6.25
CA ASP A 110 41.63 -16.01 7.07
C ASP A 110 40.57 -15.33 7.96
N PRO A 111 40.65 -15.42 9.30
CA PRO A 111 39.64 -14.88 10.21
C PRO A 111 40.07 -13.51 10.72
N ARG A 112 39.92 -12.44 9.93
CA ARG A 112 40.03 -11.08 10.48
C ARG A 112 39.34 -10.00 9.64
N ALA A 113 38.01 -9.99 9.68
CA ALA A 113 37.23 -8.81 9.30
C ALA A 113 36.17 -8.54 10.39
N PRO A 114 36.12 -7.34 10.97
CA PRO A 114 35.04 -7.01 11.91
C PRO A 114 33.71 -7.08 11.17
N ARG A 115 32.78 -7.86 11.74
CA ARG A 115 31.39 -7.98 11.29
C ARG A 115 30.77 -6.58 11.30
N SER A 116 30.58 -5.99 10.13
CA SER A 116 29.66 -4.87 9.95
C SER A 116 28.26 -5.39 10.25
N VAL A 117 27.82 -5.20 11.49
CA VAL A 117 26.42 -5.33 11.88
C VAL A 117 25.69 -4.20 11.15
N PRO A 118 24.77 -4.47 10.20
CA PRO A 118 23.86 -3.42 9.79
C PRO A 118 22.98 -3.13 11.00
N ALA A 119 23.25 -2.01 11.66
CA ALA A 119 22.35 -1.44 12.65
C ALA A 119 20.97 -1.28 11.99
N PRO A 120 19.86 -1.63 12.66
CA PRO A 120 18.55 -1.19 12.20
C PRO A 120 18.50 0.32 12.43
N THR A 121 18.95 1.09 11.43
CA THR A 121 18.64 2.51 11.35
C THR A 121 17.16 2.61 11.03
N SER A 122 16.33 2.56 12.07
CA SER A 122 15.05 3.23 12.07
C SER A 122 15.36 4.72 11.90
N HIS A 123 15.68 5.13 10.68
CA HIS A 123 15.72 6.54 10.32
C HIS A 123 14.28 7.03 10.46
N HIS A 124 14.00 7.56 11.65
CA HIS A 124 12.94 8.53 11.84
C HIS A 124 13.39 9.76 11.06
N ASP A 125 13.08 9.77 9.76
CA ASP A 125 13.24 10.95 8.94
C ASP A 125 12.18 11.95 9.41
N PRO A 126 12.55 13.10 10.00
CA PRO A 126 11.61 14.12 10.46
C PRO A 126 10.78 14.71 9.30
N ARG A 127 11.16 14.45 8.03
CA ARG A 127 10.30 14.72 6.86
C ARG A 127 9.06 13.81 6.79
N SER A 128 8.98 12.78 7.63
CA SER A 128 7.85 11.86 7.69
C SER A 128 6.67 12.36 8.51
N GLU A 129 6.84 13.35 9.40
CA GLU A 129 5.72 13.89 10.19
C GLU A 129 4.75 14.69 9.33
N ASP A 130 5.24 15.25 8.22
CA ASP A 130 4.44 15.98 7.24
C ASP A 130 4.04 15.12 6.02
N ALA A 131 4.22 13.80 6.13
CA ALA A 131 3.79 12.88 5.09
C ALA A 131 2.28 12.64 5.22
N ALA A 132 1.57 12.74 4.09
CA ALA A 132 0.16 12.38 3.97
C ALA A 132 -0.15 11.06 4.70
N PRO A 133 -1.26 10.95 5.48
CA PRO A 133 -1.50 9.78 6.29
C PRO A 133 -1.63 8.51 5.43
N PRO A 134 -1.26 7.33 5.98
CA PRO A 134 -1.46 6.07 5.29
C PRO A 134 -2.97 5.83 5.09
N LEU A 135 -3.32 5.29 3.92
CA LEU A 135 -4.70 4.99 3.56
C LEU A 135 -4.92 3.48 3.43
N VAL A 136 -6.16 3.06 3.65
CA VAL A 136 -6.61 1.68 3.44
C VAL A 136 -7.79 1.69 2.47
N GLY A 137 -7.61 1.01 1.33
CA GLY A 137 -8.66 0.75 0.36
C GLY A 137 -9.25 -0.64 0.54
N VAL A 138 -10.57 -0.74 0.66
CA VAL A 138 -11.33 -1.99 0.73
C VAL A 138 -12.22 -2.11 -0.51
N VAL A 139 -12.15 -3.25 -1.17
CA VAL A 139 -13.05 -3.63 -2.27
C VAL A 139 -13.67 -4.98 -1.96
N VAL A 140 -15.00 -5.07 -2.02
CA VAL A 140 -15.75 -6.30 -1.81
C VAL A 140 -16.51 -6.65 -3.08
N ALA A 141 -16.28 -7.87 -3.56
CA ALA A 141 -17.06 -8.51 -4.61
C ALA A 141 -18.02 -9.54 -3.98
N GLY A 142 -19.24 -9.62 -4.52
CA GLY A 142 -20.27 -10.54 -4.02
C GLY A 142 -20.00 -12.01 -4.37
N SER A 143 -19.14 -12.26 -5.36
CA SER A 143 -18.73 -13.61 -5.78
C SER A 143 -17.31 -13.64 -6.33
N ALA A 144 -16.75 -14.84 -6.42
CA ALA A 144 -15.44 -15.07 -7.04
C ALA A 144 -15.41 -14.74 -8.54
N ASP A 145 -16.55 -14.76 -9.22
CA ASP A 145 -16.64 -14.43 -10.65
C ASP A 145 -16.31 -12.94 -10.91
N GLU A 146 -16.56 -12.08 -9.92
CA GLU A 146 -16.26 -10.65 -9.95
C GLU A 146 -14.82 -10.33 -9.51
N ALA A 147 -14.02 -11.31 -9.10
CA ALA A 147 -12.68 -11.08 -8.52
C ALA A 147 -11.75 -10.30 -9.48
N ARG A 148 -11.86 -10.54 -10.80
CA ARG A 148 -11.09 -9.80 -11.80
C ARG A 148 -11.50 -8.32 -11.84
N GLU A 149 -12.79 -8.04 -11.68
CA GLU A 149 -13.29 -6.69 -11.60
C GLU A 149 -12.88 -6.01 -10.29
N ALA A 150 -13.01 -6.72 -9.17
CA ALA A 150 -12.56 -6.24 -7.86
C ALA A 150 -11.08 -5.83 -7.88
N ARG A 151 -10.20 -6.60 -8.54
CA ARG A 151 -8.78 -6.23 -8.71
C ARG A 151 -8.59 -4.97 -9.54
N ARG A 152 -9.36 -4.80 -10.63
CA ARG A 152 -9.32 -3.58 -11.46
C ARG A 152 -9.82 -2.36 -10.68
N ALA A 153 -10.90 -2.53 -9.93
CA ALA A 153 -11.48 -1.50 -9.08
C ALA A 153 -10.53 -1.11 -7.94
N SER A 154 -9.90 -2.09 -7.28
CA SER A 154 -8.84 -1.87 -6.29
C SER A 154 -7.68 -1.08 -6.89
N ALA A 155 -7.14 -1.46 -8.04
CA ALA A 155 -6.07 -0.70 -8.69
C ALA A 155 -6.48 0.73 -9.07
N ARG A 156 -7.76 0.97 -9.37
CA ARG A 156 -8.28 2.33 -9.59
C ARG A 156 -8.37 3.10 -8.28
N LEU A 157 -8.90 2.48 -7.24
CA LEU A 157 -9.04 3.07 -5.90
C LEU A 157 -7.67 3.45 -5.32
N GLU A 158 -6.65 2.62 -5.56
CA GLU A 158 -5.27 2.93 -5.19
C GLU A 158 -4.73 4.16 -5.91
N ARG A 159 -4.98 4.30 -7.22
CA ARG A 159 -4.53 5.50 -7.95
C ARG A 159 -5.17 6.76 -7.38
N VAL A 160 -6.47 6.72 -7.11
CA VAL A 160 -7.18 7.86 -6.50
C VAL A 160 -6.66 8.16 -5.09
N GLY A 161 -6.45 7.14 -4.25
CA GLY A 161 -5.88 7.33 -2.92
C GLY A 161 -4.48 7.95 -2.96
N ARG A 162 -3.66 7.54 -3.93
CA ARG A 162 -2.33 8.14 -4.14
C ARG A 162 -2.39 9.56 -4.69
N GLU A 163 -3.40 9.91 -5.48
CA GLU A 163 -3.63 11.29 -5.91
C GLU A 163 -3.99 12.17 -4.70
N ILE A 164 -4.90 11.70 -3.83
CA ILE A 164 -5.25 12.40 -2.58
C ILE A 164 -4.01 12.60 -1.69
N GLN A 165 -3.19 11.56 -1.50
CA GLN A 165 -1.96 11.67 -0.71
C GLN A 165 -0.95 12.66 -1.32
N LYS A 166 -0.88 12.77 -2.65
CA LYS A 166 0.00 13.75 -3.32
C LYS A 166 -0.51 15.18 -3.14
N GLU A 167 -1.82 15.39 -3.20
CA GLU A 167 -2.43 16.70 -2.97
C GLU A 167 -2.15 17.16 -1.53
N TRP A 168 -2.36 16.31 -0.54
CA TRP A 168 -2.01 16.61 0.86
C TRP A 168 -0.53 16.92 1.06
N ALA A 169 0.37 16.13 0.47
CA ALA A 169 1.81 16.39 0.58
C ALA A 169 2.23 17.72 -0.09
N ALA A 170 1.54 18.14 -1.15
CA ALA A 170 1.77 19.40 -1.83
C ALA A 170 1.27 20.60 -1.00
N GLU A 171 0.07 20.48 -0.42
CA GLU A 171 -0.51 21.49 0.48
C GLU A 171 0.40 21.76 1.67
N SER A 172 0.88 20.72 2.35
CA SER A 172 1.79 20.88 3.49
C SER A 172 3.15 21.48 3.13
N SER A 173 3.64 21.23 1.92
CA SER A 173 4.90 21.83 1.43
C SER A 173 4.74 23.33 1.16
N GLN A 174 3.56 23.75 0.70
CA GLN A 174 3.25 25.13 0.39
C GLN A 174 2.99 25.96 1.65
N GLU A 175 2.37 25.38 2.67
CA GLU A 175 2.18 26.02 3.97
C GLU A 175 3.52 26.36 4.64
N ARG A 176 4.47 25.43 4.66
CA ARG A 176 5.84 25.67 5.16
C ARG A 176 6.57 26.80 4.43
N THR A 177 6.44 26.86 3.10
CA THR A 177 7.10 27.91 2.31
C THR A 177 6.53 29.30 2.63
N ASN A 178 5.25 29.39 3.00
CA ASN A 178 4.61 30.64 3.37
C ASN A 178 4.97 31.08 4.80
N GLU A 179 5.16 30.14 5.73
CA GLU A 179 5.62 30.43 7.10
C GLU A 179 7.06 30.97 7.11
N ASP A 180 7.98 30.35 6.36
CA ASP A 180 9.38 30.80 6.24
C ASP A 180 9.51 32.18 5.58
N ALA A 181 8.50 32.63 4.83
CA ALA A 181 8.48 33.94 4.18
C ALA A 181 7.92 35.07 5.09
N GLN A 182 7.40 34.72 6.27
CA GLN A 182 6.80 35.66 7.24
C GLN A 182 7.68 35.95 8.46
N GLU A 183 8.83 35.28 8.61
CA GLU A 183 9.91 35.62 9.57
C GLU A 183 11.01 36.49 8.95
#